data_AF-A0A5P9C6G2-F1
#
_entry.id   AF-A0A5P9C6G2-F1
#
_cell.length_a   1.000
_cell.length_b   1.000
_cell.length_c   1.000
_cell.angle_alpha   90.00
_cell.angle_beta   90.00
_cell.angle_gamma   90.00
#
_symmetry.space_group_name_H-M   'P 1'
#
loop_
_entity.id
_entity.type
_entity.pdbx_description
1 polymer ?
#
loop_
_entity_poly.entity_id
_entity_poly.type
_entity_poly.pdbx_seq_one_letter_code
_entity_poly.pdbx_strand_id
1 'polypeptide(L)' 'MTKGPAFIKSFGGSWVFKPITVSSTKVKFRYSIKTKKWAIPILSEYVASVYFKRIVKARLAGFKKFCEQGS' A
#
# COMPACT_ATOMS: atom_id res chain seq x y z
N MET A 1 2.18 -6.08 -6.17
CA MET A 1 2.41 -5.33 -7.43
C MET A 1 3.26 -6.24 -8.28
N THR A 2 2.86 -6.54 -9.52
CA THR A 2 3.65 -7.38 -10.44
C THR A 2 4.69 -6.57 -11.22
N LYS A 3 4.49 -5.26 -11.35
CA LYS A 3 5.47 -4.29 -11.88
C LYS A 3 5.53 -3.09 -10.95
N GLY A 4 6.73 -2.71 -10.53
CA GLY A 4 7.01 -1.50 -9.75
C GLY A 4 8.04 -0.63 -10.48
N PRO A 5 8.12 0.66 -10.16
CA PRO A 5 9.18 1.52 -10.68
C PRO A 5 10.57 0.89 -10.57
N ALA A 6 11.43 1.08 -11.57
CA ALA A 6 12.72 0.39 -11.70
C ALA A 6 13.68 0.56 -10.50
N PHE A 7 13.43 1.57 -9.65
CA PHE A 7 14.19 1.89 -8.44
C PHE A 7 13.76 1.10 -7.19
N ILE A 8 12.64 0.38 -7.22
CA ILE A 8 12.19 -0.46 -6.10
C ILE A 8 12.83 -1.84 -6.24
N LYS A 9 13.54 -2.26 -5.18
CA LYS A 9 14.17 -3.58 -5.10
C LYS A 9 13.19 -4.62 -4.56
N SER A 10 12.42 -4.26 -3.56
CA SER A 10 11.43 -5.15 -2.95
C SER A 10 10.28 -4.36 -2.36
N PHE A 11 9.08 -4.92 -2.45
CA PHE A 11 7.86 -4.40 -1.87
C PHE A 11 7.17 -5.53 -1.11
N GLY A 12 6.96 -5.35 0.19
CA GLY A 12 6.19 -6.26 1.03
C GLY A 12 5.00 -5.52 1.64
N GLY A 13 3.85 -6.17 1.70
CA GLY A 13 2.66 -5.59 2.33
C GLY A 13 1.93 -6.65 3.15
N SER A 14 1.35 -6.23 4.27
CA SER A 14 0.51 -7.07 5.12
C SER A 14 -0.77 -6.32 5.48
N TRP A 15 -1.87 -7.06 5.51
CA TRP A 15 -3.18 -6.56 5.89
C TRP A 15 -3.45 -6.88 7.35
N VAL A 16 -3.89 -5.86 8.08
CA VAL A 16 -4.29 -6.00 9.48
C VAL A 16 -5.75 -5.61 9.59
N PHE A 17 -6.57 -6.56 10.02
CA PHE A 17 -7.99 -6.39 10.24
C PHE A 17 -8.24 -6.35 11.74
N LYS A 18 -8.90 -5.29 12.22
CA LYS A 18 -9.29 -5.18 13.62
C LYS A 18 -10.78 -4.82 13.69
N PRO A 19 -11.64 -5.68 14.25
CA PRO A 19 -13.04 -5.36 14.43
C PRO A 19 -13.17 -4.14 15.37
N ILE A 20 -14.06 -3.19 15.04
CA ILE A 20 -14.41 -2.06 15.90
C ILE A 20 -15.83 -2.26 16.44
N THR A 21 -16.77 -2.66 15.59
CA THR A 21 -18.16 -2.96 15.94
C THR A 21 -18.63 -4.21 15.20
N VAL A 22 -19.84 -4.67 15.49
CA VAL A 22 -20.47 -5.82 14.80
C VAL A 22 -20.55 -5.61 13.28
N SER A 23 -20.65 -4.36 12.82
CA SER A 23 -20.79 -4.00 11.40
C SER A 23 -19.61 -3.23 10.83
N SER A 24 -18.52 -3.02 11.58
CA SER A 24 -17.38 -2.21 11.13
C SER A 24 -16.04 -2.81 11.50
N THR A 25 -15.15 -2.90 10.51
CA THR A 25 -13.77 -3.37 10.67
C THR A 25 -12.78 -2.27 10.31
N LYS A 26 -11.83 -2.00 11.21
CA LYS A 26 -10.65 -1.18 10.89
C LYS A 26 -9.68 -2.01 10.07
N VAL A 27 -9.44 -1.59 8.85
CA VAL A 27 -8.44 -2.20 7.98
C VAL A 27 -7.22 -1.29 7.91
N LYS A 28 -6.04 -1.85 8.18
CA LYS A 28 -4.76 -1.18 7.99
C LYS A 28 -3.92 -1.98 7.02
N PHE A 29 -3.45 -1.34 5.96
CA PHE A 29 -2.46 -1.90 5.07
C PHE A 29 -1.06 -1.42 5.48
N ARG A 30 -0.27 -2.31 6.08
CA ARG A 30 1.14 -2.03 6.40
C ARG A 30 1.99 -2.43 5.21
N TYR A 31 2.96 -1.60 4.84
CA TYR A 31 3.88 -1.93 3.76
C TYR A 31 5.31 -1.55 4.13
N SER A 32 6.26 -2.28 3.56
CA SER A 32 7.69 -2.04 3.63
C SER A 32 8.25 -2.02 2.22
N ILE A 33 9.06 -1.01 1.92
CA ILE A 33 9.68 -0.81 0.61
C ILE A 33 11.18 -0.80 0.81
N LYS A 34 11.90 -1.57 0.00
CA LYS A 34 13.35 -1.45 -0.14
C LYS A 34 13.66 -0.85 -1.50
N THR A 35 14.34 0.29 -1.52
CA THR A 35 14.86 0.92 -2.74
C THR A 35 16.23 0.34 -3.09
N LYS A 36 16.66 0.49 -4.35
CA LYS A 36 17.99 0.07 -4.81
C LYS A 36 19.05 1.09 -4.33
N LYS A 37 20.24 0.62 -3.97
CA LYS A 37 21.37 1.45 -3.46
C LYS A 37 21.83 2.56 -4.42
N TRP A 38 21.60 2.41 -5.73
CA TRP A 38 21.97 3.41 -6.73
C TRP A 38 20.86 4.45 -7.00
N ALA A 39 19.70 4.32 -6.37
CA ALA A 39 18.66 5.32 -6.48
C ALA A 39 19.04 6.53 -5.60
N ILE A 40 18.98 7.73 -6.17
CA ILE A 40 19.22 8.99 -5.44
C ILE A 40 18.28 9.02 -4.22
N PRO A 41 18.79 8.96 -2.98
CA PRO A 41 17.98 8.67 -1.79
C PRO A 41 16.82 9.66 -1.63
N ILE A 42 17.10 10.96 -1.77
CA ILE A 42 16.10 12.02 -1.59
C ILE A 42 14.96 11.96 -2.62
N LEU A 43 15.29 11.85 -3.91
CA LEU A 43 14.28 11.81 -4.96
C LEU A 43 13.50 10.48 -4.93
N SER A 44 14.21 9.37 -4.68
CA SER A 44 13.62 8.04 -4.67
C SER A 44 12.69 7.83 -3.48
N GLU A 45 13.03 8.35 -2.30
CA GLU A 45 12.16 8.29 -1.11
C GLU A 45 10.91 9.14 -1.28
N TYR A 46 11.03 10.35 -1.82
CA TYR A 46 9.88 11.23 -2.03
C TYR A 46 8.92 10.67 -3.09
N VAL A 47 9.44 10.29 -4.26
CA VAL A 47 8.65 9.72 -5.35
C VAL A 47 8.02 8.40 -4.91
N ALA A 48 8.76 7.54 -4.21
CA ALA A 48 8.21 6.34 -3.61
C ALA A 48 7.06 6.69 -2.65
N SER A 49 7.29 7.57 -1.68
CA SER A 49 6.28 7.92 -0.67
C SER A 49 4.98 8.40 -1.31
N VAL A 50 5.04 9.31 -2.28
CA VAL A 50 3.85 9.85 -2.96
C VAL A 50 3.16 8.80 -3.82
N TYR A 51 3.93 8.06 -4.64
CA TYR A 51 3.40 7.03 -5.53
C TYR A 51 2.73 5.89 -4.73
N PHE A 52 3.40 5.41 -3.68
CA PHE A 52 2.88 4.35 -2.84
C PHE A 52 1.68 4.82 -2.02
N LYS A 53 1.68 6.04 -1.50
CA LYS A 53 0.50 6.60 -0.81
C LYS A 53 -0.73 6.58 -1.71
N ARG A 54 -0.58 6.97 -2.98
CA ARG A 54 -1.67 6.94 -3.97
C ARG A 54 -2.14 5.51 -4.23
N ILE A 55 -1.24 4.57 -4.48
CA ILE A 55 -1.59 3.17 -4.76
C ILE A 55 -2.22 2.47 -3.57
N VAL A 56 -1.67 2.67 -2.37
CA VAL A 56 -2.19 2.09 -1.14
C VAL A 56 -3.59 2.61 -0.86
N LYS A 57 -3.81 3.92 -1.07
CA LYS A 57 -5.15 4.52 -0.95
C LYS A 57 -6.12 3.94 -1.98
N ALA A 58 -5.71 3.79 -3.24
CA ALA A 58 -6.53 3.18 -4.28
C ALA A 58 -6.90 1.72 -3.96
N ARG A 59 -5.95 0.93 -3.44
CA ARG A 59 -6.22 -0.44 -2.97
C ARG A 59 -7.18 -0.49 -1.80
N LEU A 60 -7.00 0.38 -0.80
CA LEU A 60 -7.91 0.45 0.34
C LEU A 60 -9.33 0.83 -0.10
N ALA A 61 -9.45 1.80 -1.01
CA ALA A 61 -10.73 2.21 -1.57
C ALA A 61 -11.40 1.08 -2.38
N GLY A 62 -10.63 0.39 -3.23
CA GLY A 62 -11.12 -0.76 -4.00
C GLY A 62 -11.54 -1.92 -3.10
N PHE A 63 -10.75 -2.24 -2.07
CA PHE A 63 -11.08 -3.26 -1.09
C PHE A 63 -12.35 -2.92 -0.31
N LYS A 64 -12.46 -1.66 0.17
CA LYS A 64 -13.67 -1.17 0.84
C LYS A 64 -14.89 -1.32 -0.06
N LYS A 65 -14.81 -0.84 -1.30
CA LYS A 65 -15.91 -0.92 -2.28
C LYS A 65 -16.33 -2.37 -2.54
N PHE A 66 -15.37 -3.28 -2.71
CA PHE A 66 -15.64 -4.70 -2.90
C PHE A 66 -16.38 -5.31 -1.70
N CYS A 67 -15.93 -5.03 -0.47
CA CYS A 67 -16.60 -5.51 0.74
C CYS A 67 -18.00 -4.91 0.93
N GLU A 68 -18.19 -3.62 0.59
CA GLU A 68 -19.49 -2.95 0.69
C GLU A 68 -20.48 -3.38 -0.39
N GLN A 69 -20.00 -3.79 -1.56
CA GLN A 69 -20.87 -4.25 -2.65
C GLN A 69 -21.47 -5.63 -2.38
N GLY A 70 -20.87 -6.43 -1.50
CA GLY A 70 -21.32 -7.79 -1.22
C GLY A 70 -21.08 -8.72 -2.42
N SER A 71 -20.45 -9.86 -2.17
CA SER A 71 -20.45 -10.99 -3.11
C SER A 71 -21.84 -11.61 -3.19
#